data_AF-A0A6G5T3H4-F1
#
_entry.id   AF-A0A6G5T3H4-F1
#
_cell.length_a   1.000
_cell.length_b   1.000
_cell.length_c   1.000
_cell.angle_alpha   90.00
_cell.angle_beta   90.00
_cell.angle_gamma   90.00
#
_symmetry.space_group_name_H-M   'P 1'
#
loop_
_entity.id
_entity.type
_entity.pdbx_description
1 polymer ?
#
loop_
_entity_poly.entity_id
_entity_poly.type
_entity_poly.pdbx_seq_one_letter_code
_entity_poly.pdbx_strand_id
1 'polypeptide(L)'
;MDILLPLFFVSLLAVPESSGLSIKEDYIKKTLQTALNIAQTTLVHIKKLRTKLPAYPEIEVTTPSFEGITSITHDLGLLENELQSPSNELLSQIQTDVSSLEGTVRSLAQTMDCSIKPRTTVGTSDNLFPYSLLYLTLTKVQHYLEQILLNKDKLKVC
;
A
#
# COMPACT_ATOMS: atom_id res chain seq x y z
N MET A 1 67.37 -32.73 -21.74
CA MET A 1 66.52 -31.53 -21.83
C MET A 1 65.12 -31.98 -21.45
N ASP A 2 64.81 -31.93 -20.16
CA ASP A 2 63.49 -32.28 -19.64
C ASP A 2 62.59 -31.05 -19.71
N ILE A 3 61.55 -31.13 -20.52
CA ILE A 3 60.58 -30.06 -20.72
C ILE A 3 59.46 -30.25 -19.69
N LEU A 4 59.41 -29.34 -18.70
CA LEU A 4 58.36 -29.24 -17.70
C LEU A 4 57.06 -28.74 -18.35
N LEU A 5 55.97 -29.50 -18.19
CA LEU A 5 54.62 -29.14 -18.63
C LEU A 5 53.96 -28.23 -17.57
N PRO A 6 53.45 -27.03 -17.90
CA PRO A 6 52.75 -26.21 -16.91
C PRO A 6 51.27 -26.61 -16.83
N LEU A 7 50.80 -26.87 -15.60
CA LEU A 7 49.38 -27.00 -15.27
C LEU A 7 48.67 -25.66 -15.47
N PHE A 8 47.73 -25.60 -16.42
CA PHE A 8 46.80 -24.48 -16.54
C PHE A 8 45.74 -24.57 -15.43
N PHE A 9 45.84 -23.68 -14.45
CA PHE A 9 44.77 -23.43 -13.48
C PHE A 9 43.70 -22.55 -14.15
N VAL A 10 42.53 -23.13 -14.41
CA VAL A 10 41.33 -22.35 -14.78
C VAL A 10 40.58 -22.03 -13.48
N SER A 11 40.78 -20.82 -12.97
CA SER A 11 39.96 -20.30 -11.87
C SER A 11 38.64 -19.81 -12.43
N LEU A 12 37.55 -20.58 -12.23
CA LEU A 12 36.18 -20.07 -12.35
C LEU A 12 35.97 -19.04 -11.23
N LEU A 13 35.91 -17.76 -11.59
CA LEU A 13 35.34 -16.75 -10.69
C LEU A 13 33.82 -16.93 -10.69
N ALA A 14 33.30 -17.56 -9.64
CA ALA A 14 31.88 -17.50 -9.32
C ALA A 14 31.53 -16.04 -8.96
N VAL A 15 30.66 -15.42 -9.74
CA VAL A 15 30.10 -14.10 -9.45
C VAL A 15 29.20 -14.22 -8.21
N PRO A 16 29.41 -13.42 -7.14
CA PRO A 16 28.59 -13.51 -5.95
C PRO A 16 27.25 -12.78 -6.18
N GLU A 17 26.25 -13.48 -6.74
CA GLU A 17 24.87 -13.00 -6.88
C GLU A 17 24.10 -12.90 -5.54
N SER A 18 24.70 -13.31 -4.42
CA SER A 18 24.00 -13.42 -3.12
C SER A 18 23.71 -12.08 -2.42
N SER A 19 24.48 -11.02 -2.68
CA SER A 19 24.32 -9.74 -1.98
C SER A 19 23.03 -9.00 -2.37
N GLY A 20 22.57 -9.14 -3.62
CA GLY A 20 21.37 -8.46 -4.12
C GLY A 20 20.06 -9.03 -3.54
N LEU A 21 20.01 -10.35 -3.32
CA LEU A 21 18.83 -11.03 -2.81
C LEU A 21 18.53 -10.65 -1.35
N SER A 22 19.56 -10.56 -0.51
CA SER A 22 19.42 -10.14 0.89
C SER A 22 18.91 -8.71 1.01
N ILE A 23 19.42 -7.79 0.18
CA ILE A 23 18.99 -6.37 0.18
C ILE A 23 17.52 -6.25 -0.23
N LYS A 24 17.08 -7.02 -1.24
CA LYS A 24 15.69 -7.04 -1.70
C LYS A 24 14.75 -7.52 -0.60
N GLU A 25 15.11 -8.59 0.10
CA GLU A 25 14.30 -9.14 1.19
C GLU A 25 14.16 -8.15 2.37
N ASP A 26 15.25 -7.52 2.79
CA ASP A 26 15.22 -6.53 3.87
C ASP A 26 14.41 -5.29 3.49
N TYR A 27 14.50 -4.86 2.24
CA TYR A 27 13.67 -3.79 1.71
C TYR A 27 12.18 -4.17 1.75
N ILE A 28 11.81 -5.37 1.29
CA ILE A 28 10.42 -5.87 1.34
C ILE A 28 9.88 -5.84 2.77
N LYS A 29 10.63 -6.37 3.74
CA LYS A 29 10.24 -6.37 5.16
C LYS A 29 10.03 -4.96 5.70
N LYS A 30 10.97 -4.04 5.40
CA LYS A 30 10.90 -2.64 5.83
C LYS A 30 9.71 -1.92 5.22
N THR A 31 9.50 -2.05 3.91
CA THR A 31 8.41 -1.39 3.18
C THR A 31 7.04 -1.92 3.63
N LEU A 32 6.93 -3.23 3.88
CA LEU A 32 5.74 -3.83 4.49
C LEU A 32 5.44 -3.19 5.86
N GLN A 33 6.44 -3.09 6.74
CA GLN A 33 6.24 -2.49 8.05
C GLN A 33 5.83 -1.01 7.95
N THR A 34 6.43 -0.27 7.02
CA THR A 34 6.02 1.12 6.73
C THR A 34 4.56 1.19 6.32
N ALA A 35 4.08 0.32 5.41
CA ALA A 35 2.68 0.28 5.02
C ALA A 35 1.75 0.01 6.21
N LEU A 36 2.07 -0.96 7.08
CA LEU A 36 1.29 -1.25 8.28
C LEU A 36 1.25 -0.07 9.26
N ASN A 37 2.38 0.62 9.43
CA ASN A 37 2.46 1.80 10.30
C ASN A 37 1.62 2.97 9.76
N ILE A 38 1.62 3.18 8.44
CA ILE A 38 0.77 4.19 7.81
C ILE A 38 -0.69 3.84 8.07
N ALA A 39 -1.13 2.61 7.77
CA ALA A 39 -2.52 2.18 8.00
C ALA A 39 -2.97 2.39 9.46
N GLN A 40 -2.13 2.02 10.43
CA GLN A 40 -2.41 2.26 11.86
C GLN A 40 -2.52 3.76 12.19
N THR A 41 -1.61 4.56 11.67
CA THR A 41 -1.61 6.02 11.88
C THR A 41 -2.85 6.67 11.28
N THR A 42 -3.26 6.24 10.08
CA THR A 42 -4.49 6.71 9.43
C THR A 42 -5.73 6.37 10.26
N LEU A 43 -5.81 5.17 10.85
CA LEU A 43 -6.91 4.81 11.75
C LEU A 43 -6.98 5.73 12.98
N VAL A 44 -5.83 6.14 13.53
CA VAL A 44 -5.77 7.13 14.62
C VAL A 44 -6.29 8.49 14.14
N HIS A 45 -5.90 8.93 12.94
CA HIS A 45 -6.39 10.19 12.36
C HIS A 45 -7.89 10.16 12.08
N ILE A 46 -8.43 9.05 11.56
CA ILE A 46 -9.88 8.86 11.38
C ILE A 46 -10.60 8.93 12.72
N LYS A 47 -10.11 8.22 13.74
CA LYS A 47 -10.69 8.26 15.09
C LYS A 47 -10.72 9.69 15.64
N LYS A 48 -9.62 10.43 15.49
CA LYS A 48 -9.50 11.84 15.91
C LYS A 48 -10.45 12.77 15.13
N LEU A 49 -10.68 12.51 13.85
CA LEU A 49 -11.64 13.28 13.07
C LEU A 49 -13.07 12.98 13.51
N ARG A 50 -13.41 11.71 13.72
CA ARG A 50 -14.75 11.28 14.18
C ARG A 50 -15.17 11.92 15.50
N THR A 51 -14.25 12.20 16.44
CA THR A 51 -14.60 12.91 17.68
C THR A 51 -15.03 14.37 17.47
N LYS A 52 -14.74 14.95 16.30
CA LYS A 52 -15.12 16.31 15.94
C LYS A 52 -16.40 16.37 15.10
N LEU A 53 -16.88 15.22 14.64
CA LEU A 53 -18.05 15.10 13.80
C LEU A 53 -19.27 14.69 14.66
N PRO A 54 -20.50 15.09 14.27
CA PRO A 54 -21.71 14.55 14.89
C PRO A 54 -21.75 13.02 14.91
N ALA A 55 -22.54 12.43 15.81
CA ALA A 55 -22.82 11.00 15.71
C ALA A 55 -23.62 10.72 14.44
N TYR A 56 -23.25 9.68 13.71
CA TYR A 56 -23.97 9.20 12.52
C TYR A 56 -24.33 7.72 12.72
N PRO A 57 -25.48 7.25 12.20
CA PRO A 57 -25.84 5.84 12.27
C PRO A 57 -24.74 4.93 11.72
N GLU A 58 -24.68 3.70 12.21
CA GLU A 58 -23.76 2.70 11.69
C GLU A 58 -24.10 2.40 10.22
N ILE A 59 -23.11 2.53 9.34
CA ILE A 59 -23.25 2.25 7.91
C ILE A 59 -22.58 0.91 7.65
N GLU A 60 -23.33 -0.05 7.16
CA GLU A 60 -22.78 -1.31 6.69
C GLU A 60 -22.00 -1.09 5.39
N VAL A 61 -20.72 -1.47 5.38
CA VAL A 61 -19.84 -1.38 4.21
C VAL A 61 -19.34 -2.76 3.86
N THR A 62 -19.45 -3.11 2.58
CA THR A 62 -18.92 -4.37 2.06
C THR A 62 -17.41 -4.27 1.88
N THR A 63 -16.68 -5.26 2.36
CA THR A 63 -15.25 -5.39 2.08
C THR A 63 -15.03 -5.92 0.66
N PRO A 64 -14.17 -5.29 -0.16
CA PRO A 64 -13.64 -5.92 -1.37
C PRO A 64 -12.88 -7.22 -1.05
N SER A 65 -12.61 -8.05 -2.07
CA SER A 65 -11.79 -9.26 -1.85
C SER A 65 -10.31 -8.90 -1.62
N PHE A 66 -9.76 -9.42 -0.52
CA PHE A 66 -8.34 -9.32 -0.18
C PHE A 66 -7.55 -10.50 -0.76
N GLU A 67 -7.50 -10.56 -2.09
CA GLU A 67 -6.85 -11.66 -2.82
C GLU A 67 -5.32 -11.59 -2.69
N GLY A 68 -4.75 -10.38 -2.84
CA GLY A 68 -3.31 -10.14 -2.77
C GLY A 68 -2.95 -8.67 -2.91
N ILE A 69 -1.66 -8.35 -2.94
CA ILE A 69 -1.16 -6.97 -2.98
C ILE A 69 -1.65 -6.20 -4.21
N THR A 70 -1.92 -6.88 -5.32
CA THR A 70 -2.48 -6.27 -6.53
C THR A 70 -3.91 -5.77 -6.31
N SER A 71 -4.79 -6.56 -5.68
CA SER A 71 -6.14 -6.10 -5.35
C SER A 71 -6.09 -4.99 -4.31
N ILE A 72 -5.20 -5.11 -3.32
CA ILE A 72 -5.02 -4.09 -2.29
C ILE A 72 -4.60 -2.75 -2.88
N THR A 73 -3.63 -2.76 -3.80
CA THR A 73 -3.16 -1.55 -4.50
C THR A 73 -4.28 -0.89 -5.30
N HIS A 74 -5.10 -1.69 -5.99
CA HIS A 74 -6.22 -1.18 -6.77
C HIS A 74 -7.27 -0.49 -5.88
N ASP A 75 -7.69 -1.15 -4.81
CA ASP A 75 -8.76 -0.66 -3.94
C ASP A 75 -8.31 0.55 -3.12
N LEU A 76 -7.04 0.62 -2.71
CA LEU A 76 -6.45 1.84 -2.14
C LEU A 76 -6.50 3.01 -3.12
N GLY A 77 -6.24 2.77 -4.41
CA GLY A 77 -6.36 3.80 -5.44
C GLY A 77 -7.81 4.30 -5.61
N LEU A 78 -8.80 3.41 -5.50
CA LEU A 78 -10.21 3.80 -5.51
C LEU A 78 -10.58 4.64 -4.29
N LEU A 79 -10.15 4.23 -3.09
CA LEU A 79 -10.39 4.98 -1.85
C LEU A 79 -9.71 6.35 -1.88
N GLU A 80 -8.49 6.43 -2.41
CA GLU A 80 -7.80 7.71 -2.61
C GLU A 80 -8.61 8.65 -3.52
N ASN A 81 -9.15 8.13 -4.63
CA ASN A 81 -10.00 8.90 -5.53
C ASN A 81 -11.30 9.35 -4.85
N GLU A 82 -11.93 8.50 -4.03
CA GLU A 82 -13.11 8.89 -3.24
C GLU A 82 -12.81 9.96 -2.18
N LEU A 83 -11.58 10.01 -1.67
CA LEU A 83 -11.11 11.03 -0.72
C LEU A 83 -10.75 12.36 -1.40
N GLN A 84 -10.53 12.37 -2.72
CA GLN A 84 -10.26 13.59 -3.48
C GLN A 84 -11.54 14.44 -3.59
N SER A 85 -11.73 15.31 -2.61
CA SER A 85 -12.78 16.33 -2.62
C SER A 85 -12.16 17.71 -2.49
N PRO A 86 -12.30 18.59 -3.49
CA PRO A 86 -11.74 19.95 -3.45
C PRO A 86 -12.35 20.82 -2.35
N SER A 87 -13.45 20.39 -1.73
CA SER A 87 -14.22 21.18 -0.76
C SER A 87 -14.05 20.73 0.70
N ASN A 88 -13.21 19.72 0.99
CA ASN A 88 -13.18 19.11 2.32
C ASN A 88 -11.78 19.03 2.94
N GLU A 89 -11.30 20.17 3.46
CA GLU A 89 -10.04 20.28 4.22
C GLU A 89 -9.97 19.29 5.40
N LEU A 90 -11.11 18.86 5.96
CA LEU A 90 -11.15 17.90 7.07
C LEU A 90 -10.55 16.53 6.70
N LEU A 91 -10.62 16.15 5.42
CA LEU A 91 -10.11 14.89 4.90
C LEU A 91 -8.65 14.97 4.43
N SER A 92 -8.07 16.16 4.32
CA SER A 92 -6.74 16.38 3.75
C SER A 92 -5.66 15.44 4.33
N GLN A 93 -5.60 15.33 5.66
CA GLN A 93 -4.65 14.43 6.33
C GLN A 93 -4.89 12.95 5.97
N ILE A 94 -6.15 12.51 5.98
CA ILE A 94 -6.50 11.10 5.68
C ILE A 94 -6.22 10.80 4.21
N GLN A 95 -6.50 11.75 3.31
CA GLN A 95 -6.16 11.66 1.90
C GLN A 95 -4.64 11.52 1.70
N THR A 96 -3.83 12.35 2.37
CA THR A 96 -2.36 12.22 2.33
C THR A 96 -1.88 10.87 2.84
N ASP A 97 -2.46 10.38 3.94
CA ASP A 97 -2.06 9.09 4.50
C ASP A 97 -2.42 7.94 3.55
N VAL A 98 -3.64 7.92 3.00
CA VAL A 98 -4.08 6.88 2.04
C VAL A 98 -3.27 6.95 0.75
N SER A 99 -2.93 8.15 0.26
CA SER A 99 -2.04 8.33 -0.89
C SER A 99 -0.63 7.76 -0.62
N SER A 100 -0.10 8.02 0.56
CA SER A 100 1.21 7.50 0.99
C SER A 100 1.18 5.98 1.15
N LEU A 101 0.09 5.43 1.68
CA LEU A 101 -0.13 4.00 1.81
C LEU A 101 -0.20 3.33 0.44
N GLU A 102 -1.01 3.86 -0.48
CA GLU A 102 -1.16 3.38 -1.86
C GLU A 102 0.20 3.34 -2.57
N GLY A 103 0.96 4.44 -2.52
CA GLY A 103 2.29 4.51 -3.12
C GLY A 103 3.28 3.51 -2.49
N THR A 104 3.21 3.31 -1.18
CA THR A 104 4.05 2.35 -0.46
C THR A 104 3.71 0.91 -0.85
N VAL A 105 2.43 0.55 -0.88
CA VAL A 105 1.96 -0.79 -1.27
C VAL A 105 2.25 -1.05 -2.75
N ARG A 106 2.10 -0.04 -3.63
CA ARG A 106 2.48 -0.13 -5.03
C ARG A 106 3.97 -0.39 -5.21
N SER A 107 4.82 0.34 -4.49
CA SER A 107 6.27 0.14 -4.52
C SER A 107 6.68 -1.25 -4.01
N LEU A 108 5.99 -1.75 -2.98
CA LEU A 108 6.15 -3.12 -2.50
C LEU A 108 5.79 -4.15 -3.58
N ALA A 109 4.63 -3.98 -4.24
CA ALA A 109 4.18 -4.86 -5.31
C ALA A 109 5.16 -4.88 -6.50
N GLN A 110 5.68 -3.71 -6.89
CA GLN A 110 6.71 -3.61 -7.93
C GLN A 110 8.01 -4.32 -7.53
N THR A 111 8.43 -4.17 -6.27
CA THR A 111 9.64 -4.85 -5.78
C THR A 111 9.44 -6.37 -5.77
N MET A 112 8.22 -6.84 -5.55
CA MET A 112 7.86 -8.26 -5.61
C MET A 112 7.57 -8.77 -7.02
N ASP A 113 7.76 -7.94 -8.05
CA ASP A 113 7.50 -8.28 -9.45
C ASP A 113 6.02 -8.65 -9.73
N CYS A 114 5.08 -8.14 -8.91
CA CYS A 114 3.64 -8.34 -9.13
C CYS A 114 3.12 -7.50 -10.30
N SER A 115 2.20 -8.05 -11.08
CA SER A 115 1.49 -7.29 -12.12
C SER A 115 0.49 -6.33 -11.48
N ILE A 116 0.72 -5.02 -11.64
CA ILE A 116 -0.14 -3.96 -11.14
C ILE A 116 -0.71 -3.12 -12.28
N LYS A 117 -2.00 -2.79 -12.19
CA LYS A 117 -2.61 -1.87 -13.15
C LYS A 117 -2.05 -0.46 -12.95
N PRO A 118 -1.94 0.35 -14.03
CA PRO A 118 -1.60 1.76 -13.92
C PRO A 118 -2.58 2.49 -13.01
N ARG A 119 -2.09 3.52 -12.33
CA ARG A 119 -2.92 4.36 -11.50
C ARG A 119 -3.98 5.05 -12.35
N THR A 120 -5.25 4.83 -12.03
CA THR A 120 -6.36 5.47 -12.71
C THR A 120 -6.64 6.78 -12.00
N THR A 121 -6.26 7.90 -12.60
CA THR A 121 -6.66 9.23 -12.14
C THR A 121 -8.11 9.42 -12.57
N VAL A 122 -9.06 9.12 -11.68
CA VAL A 122 -10.45 9.51 -11.91
C VAL A 122 -10.54 11.01 -11.66
N GLY A 123 -11.08 11.76 -12.63
CA GLY A 123 -11.18 13.22 -12.55
C GLY A 123 -11.99 13.68 -11.34
N THR A 124 -11.67 14.88 -10.84
CA THR A 124 -12.33 15.54 -9.73
C THR A 124 -13.85 15.46 -9.89
N SER A 125 -14.51 14.70 -9.01
CA SER A 125 -15.96 14.69 -8.95
C SER A 125 -16.39 16.00 -8.27
N ASP A 126 -16.99 16.92 -9.04
CA ASP A 126 -17.56 18.21 -8.60
C ASP A 126 -18.81 18.05 -7.72
N ASN A 127 -18.85 17.02 -6.88
CA ASN A 127 -19.94 16.81 -5.95
C ASN A 127 -19.65 17.59 -4.66
N LEU A 128 -20.45 18.63 -4.42
CA LEU A 128 -20.61 19.23 -3.09
C LEU A 128 -20.86 18.09 -2.10
N PHE A 129 -19.91 17.84 -1.20
CA PHE A 129 -20.00 16.71 -0.27
C PHE A 129 -21.15 16.93 0.72
N PRO A 130 -22.25 16.15 0.67
CA PRO A 130 -23.15 16.11 1.81
C PRO A 130 -22.44 15.41 2.98
N TYR A 131 -22.79 15.76 4.22
CA TYR A 131 -22.23 15.10 5.42
C TYR A 131 -22.34 13.56 5.36
N SER A 132 -23.39 13.02 4.74
CA SER A 132 -23.57 11.57 4.55
C SER A 132 -22.46 10.93 3.71
N LEU A 133 -21.96 11.63 2.68
CA LEU A 133 -20.87 11.13 1.85
C LEU A 133 -19.55 11.12 2.63
N LEU A 134 -19.29 12.15 3.44
CA LEU A 134 -18.13 12.19 4.34
C LEU A 134 -18.11 10.99 5.30
N TYR A 135 -19.22 10.70 5.99
CA TYR A 135 -19.27 9.54 6.89
C TYR A 135 -19.10 8.22 6.15
N LEU A 136 -19.72 8.08 4.97
CA LEU A 136 -19.58 6.88 4.15
C LEU A 136 -18.12 6.66 3.74
N THR A 137 -17.46 7.68 3.19
CA THR A 137 -16.05 7.60 2.77
C THR A 137 -15.15 7.27 3.96
N LEU A 138 -15.32 7.94 5.11
CA LEU A 138 -14.54 7.62 6.32
C LEU A 138 -14.76 6.19 6.81
N THR A 139 -16.00 5.70 6.73
CA THR A 139 -16.35 4.34 7.15
C THR A 139 -15.73 3.29 6.23
N LYS A 140 -15.80 3.51 4.90
CA LYS A 140 -15.11 2.66 3.92
C LYS A 140 -13.61 2.60 4.18
N VAL A 141 -12.96 3.76 4.32
CA VAL A 141 -11.51 3.83 4.56
C VAL A 141 -11.14 3.15 5.86
N GLN A 142 -11.85 3.46 6.96
CA GLN A 142 -11.58 2.83 8.26
C GLN A 142 -11.67 1.31 8.17
N HIS A 143 -12.81 0.81 7.67
CA HIS A 143 -13.06 -0.62 7.55
C HIS A 143 -11.99 -1.30 6.69
N TYR A 144 -11.64 -0.70 5.56
CA TYR A 144 -10.63 -1.25 4.67
C TYR A 144 -9.23 -1.33 5.31
N LEU A 145 -8.82 -0.30 6.04
CA LEU A 145 -7.54 -0.28 6.76
C LEU A 145 -7.50 -1.32 7.90
N GLU A 146 -8.60 -1.51 8.62
CA GLU A 146 -8.75 -2.59 9.61
C GLU A 146 -8.56 -3.95 8.95
N GLN A 147 -9.13 -4.17 7.77
CA GLN A 147 -8.98 -5.40 7.00
C GLN A 147 -7.56 -5.62 6.49
N ILE A 148 -6.84 -4.57 6.06
CA ILE A 148 -5.40 -4.68 5.74
C ILE A 148 -4.61 -5.19 6.95
N LEU A 149 -4.88 -4.65 8.15
CA LEU A 149 -4.15 -5.01 9.37
C LEU A 149 -4.45 -6.45 9.82
N LEU A 150 -5.69 -6.91 9.63
CA LEU A 150 -6.09 -8.29 9.90
C LEU A 150 -5.49 -9.28 8.90
N ASN A 151 -5.37 -8.88 7.63
CA ASN A 151 -4.93 -9.73 6.51
C ASN A 151 -3.53 -9.33 6.01
N LYS A 152 -2.61 -8.98 6.92
CA LYS A 152 -1.27 -8.46 6.58
C LYS A 152 -0.43 -9.40 5.71
N ASP A 153 -0.72 -10.71 5.74
CA ASP A 153 -0.09 -11.71 4.89
C ASP A 153 -0.45 -11.53 3.40
N LYS A 154 -1.60 -10.92 3.10
CA LYS A 154 -2.03 -10.62 1.73
C LYS A 154 -1.17 -9.56 1.04
N LEU A 155 -0.43 -8.74 1.81
CA LEU A 155 0.59 -7.84 1.28
C LEU A 155 1.87 -8.57 0.81
N LYS A 156 1.97 -9.89 1.03
CA LYS A 156 3.13 -10.70 0.65
C LYS A 156 2.85 -11.64 -0.52
N VAL A 157 1.67 -11.56 -1.11
CA VAL A 157 1.29 -12.38 -2.27
C VAL A 157 0.81 -11.47 -3.39
N CYS A 158 1.13 -11.83 -4.62
CA CYS A 158 0.34 -11.43 -5.78
C CYS A 158 -0.83 -12.44 -5.87
#